data_AF-A0A6J7CZV9-F1
#
_entry.id   AF-A0A6J7CZV9-F1
#
_cell.length_a   1.000
_cell.length_b   1.000
_cell.length_c   1.000
_cell.angle_alpha   90.00
_cell.angle_beta   90.00
_cell.angle_gamma   90.00
#
_symmetry.space_group_name_H-M   'P 1'
#
loop_
_entity.id
_entity.type
_entity.pdbx_description
1 polymer ?
#
loop_
_entity_poly.entity_id
_entity_poly.type
_entity_poly.pdbx_seq_one_letter_code
_entity_poly.pdbx_strand_id
1 'polypeptide(L)'
;MFDASSVPRRSESTTGMRLLGVMCEDDAELICSEPETNLYELFQEARQLLESGRAEAAIRVLERFVLEGESGQAVLELLGRARFNAGRYGEALDAFQRLLDMAPDDDYAHFGLGMCLWYRQEFLQARDHLAMAFVMRPDKPEYSKALTQVKATLLARLLDGLPMTGPLEPR
;
A
#
# COMPACT_ATOMS: atom_id res chain seq x y z
N MET A 1 9.44 -47.60 -35.74
CA MET A 1 8.91 -48.73 -36.52
C MET A 1 7.45 -48.90 -36.11
N PHE A 2 6.54 -49.04 -37.09
CA PHE A 2 5.06 -48.92 -37.03
C PHE A 2 4.51 -47.49 -37.00
N ASP A 3 3.46 -47.10 -37.73
CA ASP A 3 2.87 -47.53 -39.00
C ASP A 3 1.89 -46.41 -39.41
N ALA A 4 1.63 -46.26 -40.70
CA ALA A 4 0.66 -45.32 -41.24
C ALA A 4 -0.78 -45.81 -41.04
N SER A 5 -1.74 -44.88 -40.85
CA SER A 5 -3.07 -44.91 -41.49
C SER A 5 -4.00 -43.82 -40.95
N SER A 6 -4.23 -42.77 -41.74
CA SER A 6 -5.56 -42.42 -42.25
C SER A 6 -5.52 -41.09 -43.03
N VAL A 7 -6.18 -41.11 -44.16
CA VAL A 7 -6.27 -40.16 -45.28
C VAL A 7 -7.77 -40.17 -45.65
N PRO A 8 -8.41 -39.28 -46.46
CA PRO A 8 -8.21 -37.86 -46.88
C PRO A 8 -9.51 -36.99 -46.83
N ARG A 9 -9.41 -35.73 -47.34
CA ARG A 9 -10.19 -35.08 -48.45
C ARG A 9 -10.88 -33.74 -48.12
N ARG A 10 -10.47 -32.73 -48.93
CA ARG A 10 -11.22 -31.64 -49.65
C ARG A 10 -12.15 -30.75 -48.82
N SER A 11 -12.24 -29.43 -49.05
CA SER A 11 -12.31 -28.72 -50.32
C SER A 11 -12.04 -27.22 -50.17
N GLU A 12 -11.43 -26.64 -51.20
CA GLU A 12 -11.46 -25.22 -51.51
C GLU A 12 -12.89 -24.75 -51.84
N SER A 13 -13.27 -23.53 -51.44
CA SER A 13 -14.09 -22.62 -52.28
C SER A 13 -14.05 -21.21 -51.66
N THR A 14 -13.31 -20.27 -52.24
CA THR A 14 -13.69 -19.28 -53.28
C THR A 14 -14.47 -18.07 -52.75
N THR A 15 -14.00 -16.88 -53.17
CA THR A 15 -14.72 -15.61 -53.32
C THR A 15 -14.71 -14.72 -52.07
N GLY A 16 -14.04 -13.56 -52.00
CA GLY A 16 -13.71 -12.59 -53.04
C GLY A 16 -14.52 -11.32 -52.78
N MET A 17 -13.94 -10.34 -52.09
CA MET A 17 -14.53 -9.00 -52.02
C MET A 17 -13.42 -7.96 -52.20
N ARG A 18 -13.42 -7.36 -53.40
CA ARG A 18 -12.54 -6.28 -53.85
C ARG A 18 -12.89 -4.97 -53.14
N LEU A 19 -11.86 -4.17 -52.88
CA LEU A 19 -11.90 -2.74 -52.55
C LEU A 19 -12.82 -1.95 -53.50
N LEU A 20 -13.55 -0.96 -52.97
CA LEU A 20 -13.45 0.46 -53.35
C LEU A 20 -14.44 1.33 -52.57
N GLY A 21 -13.90 2.29 -51.81
CA GLY A 21 -14.26 3.71 -51.92
C GLY A 21 -15.51 4.23 -51.19
N VAL A 22 -15.31 5.42 -50.64
CA VAL A 22 -16.26 6.50 -50.28
C VAL A 22 -16.51 6.66 -48.78
N MET A 23 -16.12 7.86 -48.35
CA MET A 23 -16.28 8.50 -47.05
C MET A 23 -17.76 8.65 -46.68
N CYS A 24 -18.10 8.37 -45.43
CA CYS A 24 -19.13 9.14 -44.72
C CYS A 24 -18.45 9.73 -43.48
N GLU A 25 -18.39 11.05 -43.49
CA GLU A 25 -18.20 11.91 -42.32
C GLU A 25 -19.44 11.76 -41.40
N ASP A 26 -19.29 12.20 -40.16
CA ASP A 26 -20.34 12.27 -39.13
C ASP A 26 -20.67 10.97 -38.40
N ASP A 27 -19.84 10.64 -37.42
CA ASP A 27 -20.35 10.46 -36.07
C ASP A 27 -19.29 11.03 -35.12
N ALA A 28 -19.63 12.16 -34.50
CA ALA A 28 -18.87 12.74 -33.43
C ALA A 28 -18.75 11.70 -32.32
N GLU A 29 -17.58 11.06 -32.27
CA GLU A 29 -17.10 10.31 -31.12
C GLU A 29 -17.07 11.31 -29.96
N LEU A 30 -18.19 11.39 -29.24
CA LEU A 30 -18.25 11.94 -27.91
C LEU A 30 -17.51 10.95 -27.02
N ILE A 31 -16.18 10.95 -27.18
CA ILE A 31 -15.27 10.52 -26.13
C ILE A 31 -15.57 11.52 -25.02
N CYS A 32 -16.49 11.16 -24.12
CA CYS A 32 -16.36 11.56 -22.74
C CYS A 32 -14.98 11.03 -22.35
N SER A 33 -13.95 11.84 -22.56
CA SER A 33 -12.70 11.68 -21.87
C SER A 33 -13.11 11.82 -20.41
N GLU A 34 -13.33 10.68 -19.76
CA GLU A 34 -13.19 10.56 -18.31
C GLU A 34 -12.04 11.50 -17.96
N PRO A 35 -12.25 12.50 -17.07
CA PRO A 35 -11.14 13.35 -16.70
C PRO A 35 -10.05 12.39 -16.25
N GLU A 36 -8.91 12.36 -16.96
CA GLU A 36 -7.73 11.61 -16.54
C GLU A 36 -7.53 12.03 -15.10
N THR A 37 -7.99 11.19 -14.17
CA THR A 37 -8.21 11.65 -12.81
C THR A 37 -6.82 11.87 -12.29
N ASN A 38 -6.44 13.13 -12.14
CA ASN A 38 -5.04 13.47 -12.02
C ASN A 38 -4.54 12.86 -10.70
N LEU A 39 -3.56 11.98 -10.79
CA LEU A 39 -2.94 11.32 -9.66
C LEU A 39 -2.41 12.36 -8.66
N TYR A 40 -1.99 13.53 -9.13
CA TYR A 40 -1.68 14.63 -8.25
C TYR A 40 -2.91 15.13 -7.46
N GLU A 41 -4.07 15.28 -8.09
CA GLU A 41 -5.31 15.77 -7.45
C GLU A 41 -5.82 14.78 -6.41
N LEU A 42 -5.89 13.49 -6.74
CA LEU A 42 -6.30 12.46 -5.78
C LEU A 42 -5.34 12.40 -4.58
N PHE A 43 -4.06 12.76 -4.76
CA PHE A 43 -3.05 12.68 -3.71
C PHE A 43 -3.24 13.84 -2.74
N GLN A 44 -3.49 15.03 -3.29
CA GLN A 44 -3.84 16.20 -2.49
C GLN A 44 -5.18 16.00 -1.78
N GLU A 45 -6.17 15.39 -2.43
CA GLU A 45 -7.44 15.05 -1.79
C GLU A 45 -7.23 14.10 -0.62
N ALA A 46 -6.52 12.99 -0.82
CA ALA A 46 -6.22 12.03 0.24
C ALA A 46 -5.48 12.68 1.41
N ARG A 47 -4.53 13.56 1.13
CA ARG A 47 -3.80 14.31 2.15
C ARG A 47 -4.72 15.22 2.94
N GLN A 48 -5.59 15.98 2.27
CA GLN A 48 -6.56 16.85 2.93
C GLN A 48 -7.56 16.04 3.77
N LEU A 49 -7.99 14.88 3.27
CA LEU A 49 -8.84 13.95 4.02
C LEU A 49 -8.15 13.49 5.31
N LEU A 50 -6.85 13.20 5.29
CA LEU A 50 -6.10 12.86 6.50
C LEU A 50 -5.94 14.02 7.47
N GLU A 51 -5.63 15.22 6.95
CA GLU A 51 -5.52 16.43 7.78
C GLU A 51 -6.87 16.78 8.43
N SER A 52 -7.99 16.47 7.77
CA SER A 52 -9.35 16.61 8.31
C SER A 52 -9.81 15.45 9.21
N GLY A 53 -8.94 14.45 9.47
CA GLY A 53 -9.25 13.29 10.31
C GLY A 53 -10.14 12.23 9.64
N ARG A 54 -10.44 12.37 8.35
CA ARG A 54 -11.28 11.45 7.56
C ARG A 54 -10.45 10.29 7.00
N ALA A 55 -9.83 9.53 7.88
CA ALA A 55 -8.89 8.46 7.53
C ALA A 55 -9.49 7.42 6.55
N GLU A 56 -10.70 6.92 6.81
CA GLU A 56 -11.36 5.94 5.94
C GLU A 56 -11.66 6.48 4.53
N ALA A 57 -11.96 7.77 4.41
CA ALA A 57 -12.15 8.38 3.10
C ALA A 57 -10.82 8.48 2.36
N ALA A 58 -9.75 8.88 3.05
CA ALA A 58 -8.41 8.92 2.47
C ALA A 58 -7.95 7.54 1.95
N ILE A 59 -8.22 6.47 2.71
CA ILE A 59 -7.90 5.09 2.28
C ILE A 59 -8.57 4.77 0.95
N ARG A 60 -9.87 5.03 0.81
CA ARG A 60 -10.60 4.75 -0.44
C ARG A 60 -10.03 5.51 -1.64
N VAL A 61 -9.63 6.76 -1.44
CA VAL A 61 -9.00 7.57 -2.50
C VAL A 61 -7.63 6.97 -2.85
N LEU A 62 -6.82 6.60 -1.86
CA LEU A 62 -5.47 6.05 -2.05
C LEU A 62 -5.46 4.64 -2.64
N GLU A 63 -6.46 3.82 -2.35
CA GLU A 63 -6.55 2.47 -2.93
C GLU A 63 -6.79 2.51 -4.44
N ARG A 64 -7.44 3.56 -4.96
CA ARG A 64 -7.58 3.76 -6.41
C ARG A 64 -6.22 3.95 -7.11
N PHE A 65 -5.29 4.70 -6.51
CA PHE A 65 -3.93 4.85 -7.04
C PHE A 65 -3.22 3.53 -7.21
N VAL A 66 -3.28 2.71 -6.16
CA VAL A 66 -2.55 1.45 -6.14
C VAL A 66 -3.13 0.47 -7.17
N LEU A 67 -4.44 0.52 -7.40
CA LEU A 67 -5.11 -0.25 -8.45
C LEU A 67 -4.75 0.21 -9.86
N GLU A 68 -4.52 1.51 -10.05
CA GLU A 68 -4.10 2.11 -11.32
C GLU A 68 -2.59 1.89 -11.61
N GLY A 69 -1.89 1.15 -10.74
CA GLY A 69 -0.50 0.73 -10.93
C GLY A 69 0.53 1.68 -10.30
N GLU A 70 0.09 2.79 -9.72
CA GLU A 70 0.97 3.74 -9.05
C GLU A 70 1.12 3.39 -7.55
N SER A 71 2.24 2.76 -7.22
CA SER A 71 2.66 2.50 -5.83
C SER A 71 3.99 3.18 -5.53
N GLY A 72 4.03 4.50 -5.72
CA GLY A 72 5.16 5.33 -5.32
C GLY A 72 5.33 5.39 -3.79
N GLN A 73 6.55 5.68 -3.34
CA GLN A 73 6.89 5.78 -1.92
C GLN A 73 5.93 6.72 -1.15
N ALA A 74 5.63 7.88 -1.72
CA ALA A 74 4.72 8.86 -1.10
C ALA A 74 3.27 8.34 -0.95
N VAL A 75 2.77 7.57 -1.92
CA VAL A 75 1.43 6.97 -1.86
C VAL A 75 1.39 5.89 -0.78
N LEU A 76 2.41 5.05 -0.70
CA LEU A 76 2.53 4.01 0.33
C LEU A 76 2.64 4.61 1.74
N GLU A 77 3.42 5.68 1.90
CA GLU A 77 3.51 6.41 3.17
C GLU A 77 2.13 6.94 3.59
N LEU A 78 1.45 7.64 2.67
CA LEU A 78 0.15 8.26 2.96
C LEU A 78 -0.93 7.20 3.24
N LEU A 79 -0.90 6.07 2.54
CA LEU A 79 -1.80 4.94 2.76
C LEU A 79 -1.53 4.27 4.12
N GLY A 80 -0.26 4.08 4.48
CA GLY A 80 0.15 3.56 5.80
C GLY A 80 -0.35 4.47 6.93
N ARG A 81 -0.17 5.79 6.77
CA ARG A 81 -0.70 6.80 7.71
C ARG A 81 -2.21 6.77 7.82
N ALA A 82 -2.90 6.66 6.68
CA ALA A 82 -4.35 6.59 6.65
C ALA A 82 -4.89 5.36 7.37
N ARG A 83 -4.32 4.20 7.08
CA ARG A 83 -4.67 2.92 7.73
C ARG A 83 -4.35 2.94 9.22
N PHE A 84 -3.23 3.52 9.61
CA PHE A 84 -2.88 3.70 11.02
C PHE A 84 -3.90 4.58 11.75
N ASN A 85 -4.25 5.74 11.19
CA ASN A 85 -5.24 6.65 11.78
C ASN A 85 -6.65 6.05 11.83
N ALA A 86 -6.96 5.11 10.94
CA ALA A 86 -8.20 4.33 10.97
C ALA A 86 -8.17 3.15 11.97
N GLY A 87 -7.05 2.91 12.66
CA GLY A 87 -6.87 1.77 13.56
C GLY A 87 -6.63 0.43 12.84
N ARG A 88 -6.44 0.45 11.52
CA ARG A 88 -6.18 -0.73 10.67
C ARG A 88 -4.68 -1.07 10.68
N TYR A 89 -4.16 -1.38 11.87
CA TYR A 89 -2.71 -1.53 12.10
C TYR A 89 -2.06 -2.66 11.28
N GLY A 90 -2.81 -3.73 11.00
CA GLY A 90 -2.32 -4.82 10.13
C GLY A 90 -2.06 -4.35 8.71
N GLU A 91 -3.00 -3.58 8.13
CA GLU A 91 -2.87 -3.10 6.76
C GLU A 91 -1.92 -1.91 6.64
N ALA A 92 -1.75 -1.14 7.72
CA ALA A 92 -0.74 -0.10 7.82
C ALA A 92 0.67 -0.70 7.83
N LEU A 93 0.89 -1.80 8.55
CA LEU A 93 2.13 -2.57 8.51
C LEU A 93 2.50 -2.96 7.08
N ASP A 94 1.57 -3.52 6.33
CA ASP A 94 1.83 -3.95 4.95
C ASP A 94 2.26 -2.77 4.06
N ALA A 95 1.62 -1.60 4.22
CA ALA A 95 1.96 -0.41 3.45
C ALA A 95 3.37 0.11 3.79
N PHE A 96 3.72 0.19 5.08
CA PHE A 96 5.06 0.62 5.49
C PHE A 96 6.15 -0.40 5.19
N GLN A 97 5.84 -1.71 5.21
CA GLN A 97 6.79 -2.75 4.81
C GLN A 97 7.13 -2.62 3.33
N ARG A 98 6.11 -2.47 2.47
CA ARG A 98 6.31 -2.20 1.04
C ARG A 98 7.10 -0.91 0.80
N LEU A 99 6.87 0.11 1.63
CA LEU A 99 7.66 1.35 1.58
C LEU A 99 9.14 1.07 1.90
N LEU A 100 9.44 0.31 2.95
CA LEU A 100 10.82 -0.07 3.27
C LEU A 100 11.47 -1.00 2.23
N ASP A 101 10.69 -1.83 1.54
CA ASP A 101 11.21 -2.64 0.43
C ASP A 101 11.70 -1.75 -0.73
N MET A 102 11.16 -0.52 -0.86
CA MET A 102 11.56 0.48 -1.85
C MET A 102 12.59 1.48 -1.33
N ALA A 103 12.49 1.87 -0.06
CA ALA A 103 13.36 2.82 0.63
C ALA A 103 13.73 2.29 2.03
N PRO A 104 14.75 1.43 2.13
CA PRO A 104 15.18 0.85 3.40
C PRO A 104 15.70 1.89 4.41
N ASP A 105 16.02 3.09 3.96
CA ASP A 105 16.54 4.23 4.73
C ASP A 105 15.46 5.28 5.06
N ASP A 106 14.19 4.98 4.84
CA ASP A 106 13.09 5.86 5.21
C ASP A 106 12.83 5.82 6.73
N ASP A 107 13.23 6.88 7.43
CA ASP A 107 13.08 6.99 8.88
C ASP A 107 11.61 6.98 9.34
N TYR A 108 10.71 7.54 8.53
CA TYR A 108 9.30 7.62 8.84
C TYR A 108 8.62 6.26 8.70
N ALA A 109 8.99 5.46 7.70
CA ALA A 109 8.49 4.12 7.51
C ALA A 109 8.88 3.20 8.68
N HIS A 110 10.13 3.31 9.16
CA HIS A 110 10.56 2.64 10.40
C HIS A 110 9.72 3.08 11.61
N PHE A 111 9.48 4.39 11.76
CA PHE A 111 8.61 4.89 12.83
C PHE A 111 7.18 4.35 12.70
N GLY A 112 6.60 4.39 11.50
CA GLY A 112 5.27 3.89 11.19
C GLY A 112 5.09 2.41 11.52
N LEU A 113 6.01 1.55 11.09
CA LEU A 113 6.03 0.13 11.47
C LEU A 113 6.11 -0.05 12.99
N GLY A 114 7.03 0.67 13.63
CA GLY A 114 7.22 0.62 15.08
C GLY A 114 5.94 0.96 15.85
N MET A 115 5.23 2.00 15.41
CA MET A 115 3.94 2.39 16.00
C MET A 115 2.84 1.35 15.74
N CYS A 116 2.76 0.78 14.53
CA CYS A 116 1.76 -0.26 14.26
C CYS A 116 2.00 -1.52 15.12
N LEU A 117 3.26 -1.94 15.26
CA LEU A 117 3.66 -3.07 16.12
C LEU A 117 3.35 -2.79 17.59
N TRP A 118 3.56 -1.54 18.04
CA TRP A 118 3.19 -1.11 19.39
C TRP A 118 1.70 -1.33 19.69
N TYR A 119 0.81 -0.87 18.81
CA TYR A 119 -0.64 -1.06 18.98
C TYR A 119 -1.08 -2.52 18.87
N ARG A 120 -0.34 -3.33 18.11
CA ARG A 120 -0.51 -4.78 18.06
C ARG A 120 0.15 -5.53 19.24
N GLN A 121 0.79 -4.80 20.15
CA GLN A 121 1.47 -5.35 21.33
C GLN A 121 2.67 -6.26 20.98
N GLU A 122 3.29 -6.04 19.83
CA GLU A 122 4.51 -6.69 19.35
C GLU A 122 5.74 -5.85 19.77
N PHE A 123 5.92 -5.68 21.08
CA PHE A 123 6.81 -4.67 21.65
C PHE A 123 8.30 -4.83 21.30
N LEU A 124 8.78 -6.07 21.13
CA LEU A 124 10.16 -6.33 20.77
C LEU A 124 10.49 -5.79 19.36
N GLN A 125 9.66 -6.13 18.37
CA GLN A 125 9.83 -5.63 17.00
C GLN A 125 9.57 -4.12 16.94
N ALA A 126 8.58 -3.62 17.70
CA ALA A 126 8.32 -2.19 17.80
C ALA A 126 9.57 -1.43 18.27
N ARG A 127 10.25 -1.92 19.31
CA ARG A 127 11.52 -1.34 19.80
C ARG A 127 12.57 -1.27 18.70
N ASP A 128 12.74 -2.33 17.92
CA ASP A 128 13.81 -2.41 16.93
C ASP A 128 13.60 -1.40 15.79
N HIS A 129 12.37 -1.30 15.26
CA HIS A 129 12.04 -0.29 14.25
C HIS A 129 12.09 1.15 14.80
N LEU A 130 11.57 1.39 16.01
CA LEU A 130 11.64 2.71 16.66
C LEU A 130 13.08 3.11 16.98
N ALA A 131 13.95 2.15 17.31
CA ALA A 131 15.37 2.41 17.52
C ALA A 131 16.05 2.84 16.22
N MET A 132 15.71 2.19 15.09
CA MET A 132 16.24 2.58 13.79
C MET A 132 15.81 4.00 13.40
N ALA A 133 14.51 4.31 13.50
CA ALA A 133 13.99 5.65 13.23
C ALA A 133 14.71 6.73 14.08
N PHE A 134 14.91 6.45 15.38
CA PHE A 134 15.62 7.36 16.27
C PHE A 134 17.10 7.54 15.88
N VAL A 135 17.80 6.47 15.48
CA VAL A 135 19.21 6.57 15.04
C VAL A 135 19.32 7.39 13.75
N MET A 136 18.38 7.23 12.81
CA MET A 136 18.36 8.01 11.56
C MET A 136 18.05 9.50 11.82
N ARG A 137 17.07 9.80 12.67
CA ARG A 137 16.63 11.17 13.01
C ARG A 137 16.50 11.37 14.52
N PRO A 138 17.62 11.61 15.23
CA PRO A 138 17.60 11.81 16.68
C PRO A 138 17.00 13.16 17.09
N ASP A 139 16.85 14.10 16.15
CA ASP A 139 16.25 15.42 16.34
C ASP A 139 14.72 15.38 16.46
N LYS A 140 14.08 14.27 16.08
CA LYS A 140 12.62 14.09 16.14
C LYS A 140 12.19 13.66 17.55
N PRO A 141 11.51 14.53 18.32
CA PRO A 141 11.08 14.18 19.68
C PRO A 141 10.04 13.05 19.69
N GLU A 142 9.27 12.88 18.63
CA GLU A 142 8.30 11.78 18.50
C GLU A 142 8.98 10.42 18.56
N TYR A 143 10.15 10.28 17.93
CA TYR A 143 10.86 9.01 17.81
C TYR A 143 11.47 8.60 19.15
N SER A 144 12.12 9.55 19.83
CA SER A 144 12.69 9.31 21.15
C SER A 144 11.62 9.01 22.21
N LYS A 145 10.47 9.69 22.17
CA LYS A 145 9.32 9.43 23.05
C LYS A 145 8.77 8.01 22.83
N ALA A 146 8.49 7.63 21.58
CA ALA A 146 7.97 6.31 21.26
C ALA A 146 8.96 5.20 21.68
N LEU A 147 10.25 5.38 21.39
CA LEU A 147 11.29 4.42 21.80
C LEU A 147 11.42 4.30 23.32
N THR A 148 11.28 5.41 24.05
CA THR A 148 11.30 5.41 25.52
C THR A 148 10.09 4.65 26.07
N GLN A 149 8.91 4.91 25.51
CA GLN A 149 7.67 4.26 25.93
C GLN A 149 7.74 2.74 25.74
N VAL A 150 8.22 2.28 24.57
CA VAL A 150 8.33 0.83 24.33
C VAL A 150 9.35 0.14 25.23
N LYS A 151 10.48 0.79 25.49
CA LYS A 151 11.49 0.29 26.44
C LYS A 151 10.93 0.21 27.86
N ALA A 152 10.17 1.22 28.30
CA ALA A 152 9.55 1.23 29.62
C ALA A 152 8.54 0.08 29.78
N THR A 153 7.72 -0.18 28.77
CA THR A 153 6.75 -1.30 28.80
C THR A 153 7.44 -2.66 28.80
N LEU A 154 8.47 -2.85 27.98
CA LEU A 154 9.26 -4.09 28.01
C LEU A 154 9.92 -4.31 29.38
N LEU A 155 10.47 -3.26 29.99
CA LEU A 155 11.07 -3.33 31.31
C LEU A 155 10.04 -3.69 32.38
N ALA A 156 8.87 -3.05 32.39
CA ALA A 156 7.80 -3.36 33.33
C ALA A 156 7.35 -4.82 33.20
N ARG A 157 7.14 -5.30 31.97
CA ARG A 157 6.78 -6.71 31.72
C ARG A 157 7.86 -7.67 32.20
N LEU A 158 9.14 -7.35 31.96
CA LEU A 158 10.26 -8.15 32.43
C LEU A 158 10.28 -8.28 33.96
N LEU A 159 10.10 -7.15 34.66
CA LEU A 159 10.12 -7.10 36.12
C LEU A 159 8.97 -7.89 36.75
N ASP A 160 7.80 -7.87 36.10
CA ASP A 160 6.61 -8.56 36.58
C ASP A 160 6.50 -10.03 36.08
N GLY A 161 7.47 -10.50 35.29
CA GLY A 161 7.45 -11.84 34.68
C GLY A 161 6.33 -12.05 33.67
N LEU A 162 5.87 -10.97 33.03
CA LEU A 162 4.80 -10.97 32.04
C LEU A 162 5.33 -11.27 30.62
N PRO A 163 4.49 -11.77 29.71
CA PRO A 163 4.90 -12.01 28.32
C PRO A 163 5.33 -10.71 27.64
N MET A 164 6.39 -10.76 26.82
CA MET A 164 6.94 -9.59 26.12
C MET A 164 6.14 -9.16 24.89
N THR A 165 5.17 -9.97 24.49
CA THR A 165 4.31 -9.74 23.32
C THR A 165 2.86 -10.07 23.66
N GLY A 166 1.94 -9.51 22.90
CA GLY A 166 0.52 -9.82 23.00
C GLY A 166 -0.19 -9.19 24.21
N PRO A 167 -1.53 -9.30 24.23
CA PRO A 167 -2.36 -8.82 25.33
C PRO A 167 -2.02 -9.52 26.63
N LEU A 168 -2.11 -8.77 27.73
CA LEU A 168 -2.10 -9.38 29.06
C LEU A 168 -3.47 -10.03 29.25
N GLU A 169 -3.50 -11.34 29.45
CA GLU A 169 -4.73 -12.01 29.86
C GLU A 169 -5.10 -11.55 31.28
N PRO A 170 -6.38 -11.21 31.55
CA PRO A 170 -6.82 -10.91 32.90
C PRO A 170 -6.62 -12.15 33.78
N ARG A 171 -6.04 -11.95 34.96
CA ARG A 171 -5.90 -12.98 36.00
C ARG A 171 -7.23 -13.35 36.62
#